data_AF-A0AA50ST11-F1
#
_entry.id   AF-A0AA50ST11-F1
#
_cell.length_a   1.000
_cell.length_b   1.000
_cell.length_c   1.000
_cell.angle_alpha   90.00
_cell.angle_beta   90.00
_cell.angle_gamma   90.00
#
_symmetry.space_group_name_H-M   'P 1'
#
loop_
_entity.id
_entity.type
_entity.pdbx_description
1 polymer ?
#
loop_
_entity_poly.entity_id
_entity_poly.type
_entity_poly.pdbx_seq_one_letter_code
_entity_poly.pdbx_strand_id
1 'polypeptide(L)'
;DGRINGGLNLSRAIGDHSYKLNKELDAKEQMITALPDIKILTIDSKTDQFMVLACDGIWNFMSSQDVCDFILPRLTEGRERLSQICE
;
A
#
# COMPACT_ATOMS: atom_id res chain seq x y z
N ASP A 1 20.84 -4.94 -1.09
CA ASP A 1 19.66 -5.59 -1.72
C ASP A 1 18.32 -5.08 -1.16
N GLY A 2 18.30 -4.13 -0.22
CA GLY A 2 17.06 -3.61 0.37
C GLY A 2 16.46 -4.53 1.45
N ARG A 3 17.21 -5.51 1.95
CA ARG A 3 16.74 -6.47 2.96
C ARG A 3 17.37 -6.23 4.32
N ILE A 4 16.56 -6.36 5.36
CA ILE A 4 16.95 -6.37 6.76
C ILE A 4 17.57 -7.72 7.08
N ASN A 5 18.85 -7.72 7.46
CA ASN A 5 19.64 -8.92 7.75
C ASN A 5 19.59 -9.98 6.63
N GLY A 6 19.43 -9.55 5.37
CA GLY A 6 19.28 -10.45 4.22
C GLY A 6 17.94 -11.22 4.16
N GLY A 7 17.04 -11.02 5.13
CA GLY A 7 15.75 -11.72 5.22
C GLY A 7 14.62 -10.90 4.59
N LEU A 8 14.08 -9.94 5.34
CA LEU A 8 12.86 -9.22 4.99
C LEU A 8 13.17 -7.92 4.22
N ASN A 9 12.41 -7.63 3.16
CA ASN A 9 12.54 -6.41 2.35
C ASN A 9 11.58 -5.28 2.76
N LEU A 10 11.07 -5.29 4.00
CA LEU A 10 10.13 -4.30 4.54
C LEU A 10 10.68 -3.70 5.82
N SER A 11 10.53 -2.38 6.01
CA SER A 11 10.89 -1.68 7.25
C SER A 11 9.73 -1.56 8.24
N ARG A 12 8.50 -1.84 7.80
CA ARG A 12 7.29 -1.79 8.62
C ARG A 12 6.39 -2.97 8.32
N ALA A 13 5.88 -3.60 9.38
CA ALA A 13 4.93 -4.69 9.30
C ALA A 13 4.27 -4.95 10.65
N ILE A 14 3.04 -5.48 10.62
CA ILE A 14 2.41 -6.12 11.78
C ILE A 14 2.92 -7.58 11.83
N GLY A 15 3.18 -8.11 13.03
CA GLY A 15 3.83 -9.42 13.18
C GLY A 15 5.35 -9.30 13.25
N ASP A 16 6.09 -10.17 12.57
CA ASP A 16 7.57 -10.17 12.49
C ASP A 16 8.26 -10.03 13.86
N HIS A 17 7.73 -10.73 14.86
CA HIS A 17 8.14 -10.58 16.26
C HIS A 17 9.63 -10.82 16.50
N SER A 18 10.28 -11.69 15.71
CA SER A 18 11.72 -11.95 15.80
C SER A 18 12.58 -10.71 15.54
N TYR A 19 12.06 -9.72 14.82
CA TYR A 19 12.72 -8.44 14.54
C TYR A 19 12.39 -7.35 15.58
N LYS A 20 11.62 -7.69 16.62
CA LYS A 20 11.04 -6.78 17.61
C LYS A 20 11.36 -7.18 19.06
N LEU A 21 12.52 -7.80 19.27
CA LEU A 21 12.93 -8.37 20.57
C LEU A 21 13.95 -7.51 21.33
N ASN A 22 14.29 -6.31 20.84
CA ASN A 22 15.25 -5.46 21.54
C ASN A 22 14.57 -4.81 22.76
N LYS A 23 15.00 -5.22 23.96
CA LYS A 23 14.44 -4.76 25.23
C LYS A 23 14.82 -3.33 25.60
N GLU A 24 15.86 -2.78 24.98
CA GLU A 24 16.36 -1.43 25.24
C GLU A 24 15.70 -0.37 24.34
N LEU A 25 14.86 -0.80 23.38
CA LEU A 25 14.21 0.09 22.41
C LEU A 25 12.70 0.07 22.56
N ASP A 26 12.08 1.21 22.31
CA ASP A 26 10.62 1.29 22.24
C ASP A 26 10.08 0.49 21.04
N ALA A 27 8.79 0.16 21.08
CA ALA A 27 8.12 -0.63 20.03
C ALA A 27 8.25 -0.01 18.61
N LYS A 28 8.34 1.31 18.52
CA LYS A 28 8.48 2.04 17.25
C LYS A 28 9.91 2.08 16.71
N GLU A 29 10.90 1.81 17.56
CA GLU A 29 12.34 1.92 17.27
C GLU A 29 12.97 0.55 16.99
N GLN A 30 12.17 -0.52 17.04
CA GLN A 30 12.57 -1.86 16.62
C GLN A 30 13.02 -1.86 15.15
N MET A 31 13.80 -2.87 14.77
CA MET A 31 14.33 -3.04 13.42
C MET A 31 13.23 -3.02 12.34
N ILE A 32 12.06 -3.57 12.66
CA ILE A 32 10.83 -3.41 11.91
C ILE A 32 9.78 -2.84 12.87
N THR A 33 9.13 -1.75 12.47
CA THR A 33 8.10 -1.10 13.29
C THR A 33 6.69 -1.47 12.84
N ALA A 34 5.76 -1.59 13.79
CA ALA A 34 4.32 -1.70 13.50
C ALA A 34 3.63 -0.32 13.43
N LEU A 35 4.38 0.78 13.62
CA LEU A 35 3.84 2.14 13.61
C LEU A 35 3.41 2.53 12.18
N PRO A 36 2.11 2.79 11.93
CA PRO A 36 1.65 3.20 10.61
C PRO A 36 2.10 4.64 10.30
N ASP A 37 2.10 4.97 9.01
CA ASP A 37 2.08 6.36 8.57
C ASP A 37 0.62 6.79 8.35
N ILE A 38 0.23 7.96 8.84
CA ILE A 38 -1.16 8.41 8.85
C ILE A 38 -1.28 9.74 8.11
N LYS A 39 -2.09 9.74 7.05
CA LYS A 39 -2.47 10.95 6.31
C LYS A 39 -3.98 11.10 6.34
N ILE A 40 -4.44 12.30 6.67
CA ILE A 40 -5.86 12.66 6.67
C ILE A 40 -6.11 13.53 5.44
N LEU A 41 -7.12 13.16 4.64
CA LEU A 41 -7.53 13.87 3.44
C LEU A 41 -9.04 14.13 3.53
N THR A 42 -9.45 15.34 3.18
CA THR A 42 -10.89 15.67 3.03
C THR A 42 -11.32 15.25 1.63
N ILE A 43 -12.38 14.45 1.54
CA ILE A 43 -12.95 14.02 0.26
C ILE A 43 -13.78 15.16 -0.32
N ASP A 44 -13.49 15.53 -1.57
CA ASP A 44 -14.33 16.42 -2.39
C ASP A 44 -15.10 15.61 -3.42
N SER A 45 -16.40 15.44 -3.21
CA SER A 45 -17.28 14.68 -4.10
C SER A 45 -17.39 15.24 -5.53
N LYS A 46 -16.88 16.46 -5.79
CA LYS A 46 -16.85 17.06 -7.13
C LYS A 46 -15.62 16.66 -7.93
N THR A 47 -14.51 16.33 -7.27
CA THR A 47 -13.22 16.06 -7.93
C THR A 47 -12.72 14.65 -7.70
N ASP A 48 -13.02 14.06 -6.55
CA ASP A 48 -12.57 12.73 -6.19
C ASP A 48 -13.50 11.67 -6.77
N GLN A 49 -12.95 10.84 -7.67
CA GLN A 49 -13.73 9.87 -8.44
C GLN A 49 -13.66 8.46 -7.85
N PHE A 50 -12.46 8.01 -7.47
CA PHE A 50 -12.21 6.68 -6.91
C PHE A 50 -10.87 6.65 -6.17
N MET A 51 -10.65 5.59 -5.39
CA MET A 51 -9.40 5.29 -4.71
C MET A 51 -8.95 3.88 -5.10
N VAL A 52 -7.64 3.71 -5.31
CA VAL A 52 -7.03 2.40 -5.58
C VAL A 52 -6.16 2.00 -4.39
N LEU A 53 -6.36 0.76 -3.93
CA LEU A 53 -5.53 0.11 -2.92
C LEU A 53 -5.01 -1.19 -3.51
N ALA A 54 -3.69 -1.33 -3.62
CA ALA A 54 -3.03 -2.52 -4.16
C ALA A 54 -1.69 -2.77 -3.45
N CYS A 55 -1.22 -4.01 -3.48
CA CYS A 55 0.13 -4.36 -3.01
C CYS A 55 1.21 -3.95 -4.03
N ASP A 56 2.48 -4.12 -3.64
CA ASP A 56 3.64 -3.88 -4.49
C ASP A 56 3.60 -4.67 -5.81
N GLY A 57 2.93 -5.82 -5.85
CA GLY A 57 2.73 -6.60 -7.07
C GLY A 57 2.18 -5.81 -8.25
N ILE A 58 1.35 -4.78 -8.03
CA ILE A 58 0.90 -3.85 -9.08
C ILE A 58 1.90 -2.72 -9.27
N TRP A 59 2.30 -2.07 -8.18
CA TRP A 59 3.13 -0.86 -8.21
C TRP A 59 4.58 -1.11 -8.66
N ASN A 60 5.03 -2.35 -8.68
CA ASN A 60 6.32 -2.76 -9.25
C ASN A 60 6.33 -2.67 -10.78
N PHE A 61 5.17 -2.65 -11.44
CA PHE A 61 5.06 -2.69 -12.90
C PHE A 61 4.25 -1.53 -13.50
N MET A 62 3.35 -0.92 -12.73
CA MET A 62 2.50 0.17 -13.19
C MET A 62 2.69 1.42 -12.32
N SER A 63 2.79 2.58 -12.96
CA SER A 63 2.73 3.86 -12.25
C SER A 63 1.31 4.13 -11.75
N SER A 64 1.17 5.08 -10.82
CA SER A 64 -0.17 5.55 -10.39
C SER A 64 -1.04 6.01 -11.56
N GLN A 65 -0.43 6.65 -12.58
CA GLN A 65 -1.18 7.12 -13.73
C GLN A 65 -1.60 5.96 -14.65
N ASP A 66 -0.73 4.99 -14.89
CA ASP A 66 -1.07 3.80 -15.70
C ASP A 66 -2.28 3.06 -15.11
N VAL A 67 -2.34 2.93 -13.78
CA VAL A 67 -3.47 2.31 -13.09
C VAL A 67 -4.73 3.14 -13.22
N CYS A 68 -4.64 4.47 -13.07
CA CYS A 68 -5.79 5.36 -13.27
C CYS A 68 -6.33 5.30 -14.71
N ASP A 69 -5.44 5.32 -15.71
CA ASP A 69 -5.79 5.25 -17.13
C ASP A 69 -6.41 3.89 -17.50
N PHE A 70 -6.02 2.82 -16.81
CA PHE A 70 -6.64 1.51 -16.96
C PHE A 70 -8.05 1.45 -16.36
N ILE A 71 -8.25 2.00 -15.15
CA ILE A 71 -9.49 1.88 -14.38
C ILE A 71 -10.57 2.86 -14.84
N LEU A 72 -10.20 4.12 -15.08
CA LEU A 72 -11.17 5.21 -15.29
C LEU A 72 -12.13 4.97 -16.47
N PRO A 73 -11.68 4.51 -17.66
CA PRO A 73 -12.59 4.20 -18.76
C PRO A 73 -13.58 3.09 -18.40
N ARG A 74 -13.12 2.04 -17.72
CA ARG A 74 -13.96 0.88 -17.34
C ARG A 74 -15.02 1.24 -16.31
N LEU A 75 -14.68 2.11 -15.36
CA LEU A 75 -15.64 2.68 -14.42
C LEU A 75 -16.69 3.54 -15.13
N THR A 76 -16.26 4.40 -16.06
CA THR A 76 -17.13 5.36 -16.75
C THR A 76 -18.08 4.68 -17.73
N GLU A 77 -17.61 3.63 -18.41
CA GLU A 77 -18.42 2.84 -19.35
C GLU A 77 -19.49 1.99 -18.65
N GLY A 78 -19.28 1.64 -17.38
CA GLY A 78 -20.26 0.92 -16.56
C GLY A 78 -20.60 -0.49 -17.04
N ARG A 79 -19.78 -1.07 -17.94
CA ARG A 79 -20.00 -2.40 -18.51
C ARG A 79 -19.43 -3.53 -17.67
N GLU A 80 -18.46 -3.22 -16.81
CA GLU A 80 -17.73 -4.18 -16.00
C GLU A 80 -18.05 -3.97 -14.52
N ARG A 81 -18.12 -5.06 -13.75
CA ARG A 81 -18.21 -4.96 -12.29
C ARG A 81 -16.85 -4.57 -11.73
N LEU A 82 -16.83 -3.85 -10.60
CA LEU A 82 -15.57 -3.51 -9.91
C LEU A 82 -14.68 -4.74 -9.66
N SER A 83 -15.27 -5.89 -9.32
CA SER A 83 -14.50 -7.13 -9.13
C SER A 83 -13.75 -7.57 -10.37
N GLN A 84 -14.31 -7.33 -11.57
CA GLN A 84 -13.68 -7.68 -12.85
C GLN A 84 -12.61 -6.67 -13.26
N ILE A 85 -12.74 -5.42 -12.85
CA ILE A 85 -11.73 -4.38 -13.08
C ILE A 85 -10.49 -4.62 -12.19
N CYS A 86 -10.69 -5.24 -11.02
CA CYS A 86 -9.62 -5.51 -10.04
C CYS A 86 -8.96 -6.90 -10.17
N GLU A 87 -9.48 -7.79 -11.01
CA GLU A 87 -8.91 -9.12 -11.33
C GLU A 87 -7.93 -9.04 -12.50
#